data_AF-A0A0L6JX63-F1
#
_entry.id   AF-A0A0L6JX63-F1
#
_cell.length_a   1.000
_cell.length_b   1.000
_cell.length_c   1.000
_cell.angle_alpha   90.00
_cell.angle_beta   90.00
_cell.angle_gamma   90.00
#
_symmetry.space_group_name_H-M   'P 1'
#
loop_
_entity.id
_entity.type
_entity.pdbx_description
1 polymer ?
#
loop_
_entity_poly.entity_id
_entity_poly.type
_entity_poly.pdbx_seq_one_letter_code
_entity_poly.pdbx_strand_id
1 'polypeptide(L)'
;MENNYGYNMIDYNHMQQQNNNSKRTVTFVMSIVFFSIGFLMFLCGEFIYIAGNAIPFVPEGIAHTAAKLIGSSIIFLIPLFIILRSKSINIRANGLLVLSILFILAQGAMVINEFGSVLHSSSINKSTDYALKLISNRLITDIKIEDTIYPDKKYGKNGEILAGISIKYNDYLNERKSWNKALDDFNKLCESFNQKSYSDKKLLSKAKKDFTSFKAKTDKLINVHEEFFTYLDTASKQIIFLRNYESGNLEKLKKCAQSEREYTQTQIDNINQVCELSLSFVELFERLDGHFIVKGNNVLFYDQKDVETFNKIANELDTLTKDQKTWKSEYTKKRKSLYNYLNNITEN
;
A
#
# COMPACT_ATOMS: atom_id res chain seq x y z
N MET A 1 -74.99 -61.28 48.54
CA MET A 1 -73.99 -61.38 47.46
C MET A 1 -73.89 -60.03 46.79
N GLU A 2 -72.66 -59.54 46.72
CA GLU A 2 -72.19 -58.29 46.11
C GLU A 2 -72.44 -58.30 44.58
N ASN A 3 -72.51 -57.15 43.90
CA ASN A 3 -71.35 -56.36 43.47
C ASN A 3 -71.73 -55.08 42.72
N ASN A 4 -70.95 -54.05 43.03
CA ASN A 4 -70.85 -52.73 42.40
C ASN A 4 -70.38 -52.81 40.95
N TYR A 5 -70.96 -52.00 40.06
CA TYR A 5 -70.22 -51.36 38.97
C TYR A 5 -70.68 -49.91 38.82
N GLY A 6 -69.97 -49.02 39.53
CA GLY A 6 -70.04 -47.58 39.30
C GLY A 6 -69.35 -47.24 37.98
N TYR A 7 -70.11 -46.66 37.06
CA TYR A 7 -69.57 -45.98 35.90
C TYR A 7 -68.86 -44.70 36.38
N ASN A 8 -67.52 -44.75 36.42
CA ASN A 8 -66.70 -43.54 36.51
C ASN A 8 -66.90 -42.72 35.23
N MET A 9 -67.54 -41.55 35.34
CA MET A 9 -67.39 -40.50 34.35
C MET A 9 -65.92 -40.08 34.35
N ILE A 10 -65.17 -40.49 33.32
CA ILE A 10 -63.86 -39.91 33.04
C ILE A 10 -64.13 -38.51 32.51
N ASP A 11 -63.67 -37.52 33.26
CA ASP A 11 -63.81 -36.10 33.00
C ASP A 11 -63.04 -35.71 31.72
N TYR A 12 -63.70 -35.83 30.56
CA TYR A 12 -63.15 -35.51 29.25
C TYR A 12 -62.73 -34.04 29.10
N ASN A 13 -63.25 -33.15 29.94
CA ASN A 13 -62.84 -31.75 29.98
C ASN A 13 -61.43 -31.58 30.56
N HIS A 14 -61.01 -32.47 31.47
CA HIS A 14 -59.66 -32.44 32.05
C HIS A 14 -58.58 -32.88 31.05
N MET A 15 -58.86 -33.86 30.19
CA MET A 15 -57.92 -34.31 29.14
C MET A 15 -57.76 -33.30 28.00
N GLN A 16 -58.81 -32.58 27.60
CA GLN A 16 -58.69 -31.49 26.62
C GLN A 16 -57.96 -30.26 27.19
N GLN A 17 -58.19 -29.91 28.47
CA GLN A 17 -57.43 -28.83 29.14
C GLN A 17 -55.96 -29.19 29.34
N GLN A 18 -55.62 -30.43 29.71
CA GLN A 18 -54.22 -30.86 29.83
C GLN A 18 -53.48 -30.84 28.49
N ASN A 19 -54.10 -31.28 27.39
CA ASN A 19 -53.47 -31.27 26.07
C ASN A 19 -53.29 -29.85 25.49
N ASN A 20 -54.23 -28.95 25.76
CA ASN A 20 -54.07 -27.54 25.38
C ASN A 20 -53.02 -26.83 26.25
N ASN A 21 -52.92 -27.17 27.54
CA ASN A 21 -51.85 -26.67 28.41
C ASN A 21 -50.48 -27.22 28.02
N SER A 22 -50.36 -28.51 27.66
CA SER A 22 -49.07 -29.09 27.23
C SER A 22 -48.57 -28.46 25.93
N LYS A 23 -49.44 -28.26 24.92
CA LYS A 23 -49.10 -27.55 23.68
C LYS A 23 -48.70 -26.11 23.95
N ARG A 24 -49.43 -25.39 24.82
CA ARG A 24 -49.13 -23.99 25.17
C ARG A 24 -47.78 -23.87 25.90
N THR A 25 -47.44 -24.82 26.78
CA THR A 25 -46.14 -24.91 27.46
C THR A 25 -45.01 -25.24 26.48
N VAL A 26 -45.22 -26.15 25.52
CA VAL A 26 -44.21 -26.48 24.50
C VAL A 26 -43.93 -25.28 23.59
N THR A 27 -44.96 -24.58 23.10
CA THR A 27 -44.78 -23.37 22.27
C THR A 27 -44.07 -22.26 23.05
N PHE A 28 -44.33 -22.16 24.35
CA PHE A 28 -43.68 -21.21 25.24
C PHE A 28 -42.18 -21.50 25.42
N VAL A 29 -41.83 -22.75 25.74
CA VAL A 29 -40.43 -23.18 25.87
C VAL A 29 -39.69 -23.01 24.55
N MET A 30 -40.30 -23.39 23.42
CA MET A 30 -39.73 -23.17 22.09
C MET A 30 -39.49 -21.69 21.79
N SER A 31 -40.38 -20.80 22.22
CA SER A 31 -40.20 -19.36 22.03
C SER A 31 -38.98 -18.85 22.81
N ILE A 32 -38.80 -19.30 24.07
CA ILE A 32 -37.61 -18.96 24.87
C ILE A 32 -36.34 -19.47 24.20
N VAL A 33 -36.32 -20.73 23.74
CA VAL A 33 -35.17 -21.32 23.04
C VAL A 33 -34.82 -20.52 21.78
N PHE A 34 -35.82 -20.16 20.97
CA PHE A 34 -35.58 -19.37 19.77
C PHE A 34 -35.06 -17.96 20.09
N PHE A 35 -35.60 -17.31 21.12
CA PHE A 35 -35.06 -16.03 21.59
C PHE A 35 -33.59 -16.17 22.02
N SER A 36 -33.26 -17.17 22.85
CA SER A 36 -31.89 -17.42 23.30
C SER A 36 -30.93 -17.68 22.14
N ILE A 37 -31.35 -18.45 21.14
CA ILE A 37 -30.55 -18.68 19.92
C ILE A 37 -30.35 -17.39 19.13
N GLY A 38 -31.41 -16.60 18.92
CA GLY A 38 -31.29 -15.31 18.22
C GLY A 38 -30.38 -14.33 18.95
N PHE A 39 -30.39 -14.32 20.29
CA PHE A 39 -29.49 -13.50 21.10
C PHE A 39 -28.04 -13.99 21.01
N LEU A 40 -27.81 -15.30 21.02
CA LEU A 40 -26.49 -15.89 20.77
C LEU A 40 -25.96 -15.52 19.38
N MET A 41 -26.80 -15.58 18.34
CA MET A 41 -26.42 -15.15 16.99
C MET A 41 -26.07 -13.67 16.96
N PHE A 42 -26.85 -12.81 17.63
CA PHE A 42 -26.54 -11.39 17.76
C PHE A 42 -25.19 -11.16 18.46
N LEU A 43 -24.94 -11.83 19.59
CA LEU A 43 -23.66 -11.75 20.29
C LEU A 43 -22.49 -12.23 19.41
N CYS A 44 -22.70 -13.29 18.62
CA CYS A 44 -21.72 -13.74 17.65
C CYS A 44 -21.48 -12.71 16.55
N GLY A 45 -22.53 -12.05 16.03
CA GLY A 45 -22.41 -10.98 15.04
C GLY A 45 -21.60 -9.80 15.57
N GLU A 46 -21.97 -9.28 16.74
CA GLU A 46 -21.19 -8.22 17.40
C GLU A 46 -19.77 -8.69 17.73
N PHE A 47 -19.56 -9.95 18.12
CA PHE A 47 -18.20 -10.48 18.32
C PHE A 47 -17.43 -10.58 16.99
N ILE A 48 -18.06 -10.92 15.88
CA ILE A 48 -17.43 -10.94 14.54
C ILE A 48 -17.13 -9.52 14.08
N TYR A 49 -18.05 -8.58 14.31
CA TYR A 49 -17.87 -7.17 14.01
C TYR A 49 -16.75 -6.58 14.87
N ILE A 50 -16.71 -6.90 16.16
CA ILE A 50 -15.62 -6.54 17.07
C ILE A 50 -14.36 -7.26 16.62
N ALA A 51 -14.26 -8.58 16.51
CA ALA A 51 -13.03 -9.25 16.08
C ALA A 51 -12.55 -8.81 14.69
N GLY A 52 -13.46 -8.43 13.79
CA GLY A 52 -13.17 -7.87 12.47
C GLY A 52 -12.80 -6.38 12.47
N ASN A 53 -13.26 -5.59 13.45
CA ASN A 53 -13.03 -4.14 13.58
C ASN A 53 -12.31 -3.73 14.88
N ALA A 54 -11.89 -4.67 15.72
CA ALA A 54 -11.15 -4.53 16.98
C ALA A 54 -9.69 -4.32 16.61
N ILE A 55 -9.53 -3.23 15.89
CA ILE A 55 -8.34 -2.44 15.86
C ILE A 55 -8.24 -1.86 17.29
N PRO A 56 -7.09 -1.98 17.97
CA PRO A 56 -6.92 -1.33 19.26
C PRO A 56 -7.01 0.19 19.00
N PHE A 57 -7.81 0.91 19.80
CA PHE A 57 -7.89 2.38 19.87
C PHE A 57 -8.84 3.16 18.93
N VAL A 58 -10.07 2.69 18.67
CA VAL A 58 -11.16 3.60 18.24
C VAL A 58 -12.23 3.69 19.34
N PRO A 59 -12.21 4.73 20.20
CA PRO A 59 -13.19 4.91 21.29
C PRO A 59 -14.64 4.97 20.79
N GLU A 60 -14.87 5.53 19.60
CA GLU A 60 -16.21 5.67 19.01
C GLU A 60 -16.82 4.35 18.54
N GLY A 61 -16.00 3.41 18.04
CA GLY A 61 -16.47 2.07 17.64
C GLY A 61 -16.92 1.25 18.84
N ILE A 62 -16.15 1.32 19.95
CA ILE A 62 -16.48 0.63 21.20
C ILE A 62 -17.74 1.22 21.82
N ALA A 63 -17.91 2.55 21.81
CA ALA A 63 -19.11 3.20 22.35
C ALA A 63 -20.37 2.91 21.53
N HIS A 64 -20.29 2.92 20.20
CA HIS A 64 -21.42 2.62 19.32
C HIS A 64 -21.82 1.13 19.41
N THR A 65 -20.84 0.23 19.48
CA THR A 65 -21.05 -1.21 19.70
C THR A 65 -21.57 -1.50 21.10
N ALA A 66 -21.06 -0.85 22.15
CA ALA A 66 -21.61 -0.96 23.50
C ALA A 66 -23.07 -0.47 23.55
N ALA A 67 -23.39 0.64 22.86
CA ALA A 67 -24.75 1.14 22.74
C ALA A 67 -25.68 0.17 21.98
N LYS A 68 -25.19 -0.49 20.92
CA LYS A 68 -25.90 -1.56 20.21
C LYS A 68 -26.12 -2.78 21.09
N LEU A 69 -25.09 -3.27 21.77
CA LEU A 69 -25.14 -4.39 22.72
C LEU A 69 -26.12 -4.12 23.86
N ILE A 70 -26.08 -2.93 24.44
CA ILE A 70 -27.02 -2.51 25.50
C ILE A 70 -28.44 -2.41 24.93
N GLY A 71 -28.62 -1.76 23.77
CA GLY A 71 -29.93 -1.58 23.13
C GLY A 71 -30.59 -2.90 22.72
N SER A 72 -29.83 -3.83 22.15
CA SER A 72 -30.33 -5.17 21.77
C SER A 72 -30.56 -6.07 22.98
N SER A 73 -29.76 -5.95 24.04
CA SER A 73 -30.00 -6.61 25.32
C SER A 73 -31.29 -6.12 25.98
N ILE A 74 -31.60 -4.81 25.87
CA ILE A 74 -32.86 -4.23 26.33
C ILE A 74 -34.04 -4.76 25.51
N ILE A 75 -33.91 -4.83 24.17
CA ILE A 75 -34.93 -5.40 23.27
C ILE A 75 -35.16 -6.89 23.54
N PHE A 76 -34.16 -7.63 24.03
CA PHE A 76 -34.29 -9.03 24.45
C PHE A 76 -34.98 -9.17 25.82
N LEU A 77 -34.67 -8.29 26.77
CA LEU A 77 -35.24 -8.32 28.12
C LEU A 77 -36.70 -7.91 28.16
N ILE A 78 -37.16 -7.03 27.26
CA ILE A 78 -38.56 -6.56 27.24
C ILE A 78 -39.56 -7.70 26.96
N PRO A 79 -39.42 -8.51 25.89
CA PRO A 79 -40.25 -9.70 25.69
C PRO A 79 -40.16 -10.68 26.85
N LEU A 80 -38.95 -10.93 27.38
CA LEU A 80 -38.73 -11.85 28.50
C LEU A 80 -39.44 -11.39 29.79
N PHE A 81 -39.45 -10.09 30.08
CA PHE A 81 -40.17 -9.50 31.21
C PHE A 81 -41.68 -9.48 30.99
N ILE A 82 -42.15 -9.18 29.78
CA ILE A 82 -43.58 -9.26 29.41
C ILE A 82 -44.08 -10.69 29.59
N ILE A 83 -43.25 -11.68 29.25
CA ILE A 83 -43.48 -13.12 29.42
C ILE A 83 -43.55 -13.51 30.90
N LEU A 84 -42.60 -13.07 31.74
CA LEU A 84 -42.49 -13.47 33.16
C LEU A 84 -43.52 -12.79 34.07
N ARG A 85 -43.99 -11.58 33.73
CA ARG A 85 -44.87 -10.77 34.60
C ARG A 85 -46.36 -10.90 34.28
N SER A 86 -46.71 -11.51 33.16
CA SER A 86 -48.09 -11.60 32.68
C SER A 86 -48.83 -12.80 33.27
N LYS A 87 -49.66 -12.56 34.30
CA LYS A 87 -50.83 -13.43 34.58
C LYS A 87 -52.03 -13.11 33.66
N SER A 88 -51.99 -12.04 32.86
CA SER A 88 -53.17 -11.45 32.19
C SER A 88 -53.02 -11.06 30.71
N ILE A 89 -51.83 -11.16 30.11
CA ILE A 89 -51.63 -10.78 28.71
C ILE A 89 -51.91 -12.00 27.82
N ASN A 90 -53.05 -11.97 27.15
CA ASN A 90 -53.50 -12.96 26.17
C ASN A 90 -52.73 -12.85 24.82
N ILE A 91 -51.41 -12.66 24.86
CA ILE A 91 -50.58 -12.88 23.67
C ILE A 91 -50.67 -14.37 23.38
N ARG A 92 -51.38 -14.73 22.31
CA ARG A 92 -51.51 -16.13 21.87
C ARG A 92 -50.09 -16.65 21.63
N ALA A 93 -49.75 -17.81 22.20
CA ALA A 93 -48.41 -18.41 22.14
C ALA A 93 -47.83 -18.50 20.71
N ASN A 94 -48.70 -18.59 19.70
CA ASN A 94 -48.33 -18.56 18.29
C ASN A 94 -47.77 -17.19 17.83
N GLY A 95 -48.28 -16.07 18.35
CA GLY A 95 -47.74 -14.74 18.04
C GLY A 95 -46.35 -14.53 18.65
N LEU A 96 -46.10 -15.13 19.83
CA LEU A 96 -44.79 -15.12 20.48
C LEU A 96 -43.75 -15.93 19.68
N LEU A 97 -44.16 -17.10 19.17
CA LEU A 97 -43.34 -17.96 18.32
C LEU A 97 -43.00 -17.28 16.97
N VAL A 98 -43.97 -16.59 16.35
CA VAL A 98 -43.72 -15.84 15.11
C VAL A 98 -42.74 -14.71 15.35
N LEU A 99 -42.86 -13.99 16.47
CA LEU A 99 -41.93 -12.92 16.84
C LEU A 99 -40.49 -13.45 17.04
N SER A 100 -40.34 -14.61 17.70
CA SER A 100 -39.02 -15.21 17.95
C SER A 100 -38.36 -15.73 16.66
N ILE A 101 -39.14 -16.29 15.72
CA ILE A 101 -38.65 -16.71 14.40
C ILE A 101 -38.21 -15.49 13.57
N LEU A 102 -39.03 -14.43 13.51
CA LEU A 102 -38.66 -13.19 12.82
C LEU A 102 -37.41 -12.55 13.42
N PHE A 103 -37.26 -12.60 14.74
CA PHE A 103 -36.07 -12.14 15.44
C PHE A 103 -34.82 -12.93 15.00
N ILE A 104 -34.87 -14.26 14.98
CA ILE A 104 -33.74 -15.09 14.50
C ILE A 104 -33.39 -14.77 13.06
N LEU A 105 -34.38 -14.65 12.17
CA LEU A 105 -34.14 -14.36 10.75
C LEU A 105 -33.47 -12.99 10.57
N ALA A 106 -33.91 -11.97 11.31
CA ALA A 106 -33.29 -10.65 11.29
C ALA A 106 -31.84 -10.69 11.81
N GLN A 107 -31.58 -11.40 12.91
CA GLN A 107 -30.23 -11.52 13.45
C GLN A 107 -29.31 -12.36 12.55
N GLY A 108 -29.80 -13.46 11.98
CA GLY A 108 -29.06 -14.29 11.04
C GLY A 108 -28.65 -13.51 9.77
N ALA A 109 -29.55 -12.70 9.22
CA ALA A 109 -29.24 -11.83 8.08
C ALA A 109 -28.14 -10.80 8.40
N MET A 110 -28.17 -10.22 9.61
CA MET A 110 -27.16 -9.27 10.07
C MET A 110 -25.78 -9.92 10.22
N VAL A 111 -25.70 -11.07 10.89
CA VAL A 111 -24.45 -11.84 11.06
C VAL A 111 -23.84 -12.23 9.71
N ILE A 112 -24.65 -12.72 8.76
CA ILE A 112 -24.17 -13.10 7.43
C ILE A 112 -23.59 -11.90 6.69
N ASN A 113 -24.23 -10.73 6.78
CA ASN A 113 -23.77 -9.52 6.12
C ASN A 113 -22.46 -9.01 6.73
N GLU A 114 -22.35 -9.02 8.06
CA GLU A 114 -21.12 -8.63 8.77
C GLU A 114 -19.97 -9.60 8.47
N PHE A 115 -20.20 -10.91 8.53
CA PHE A 115 -19.20 -11.92 8.18
C PHE A 115 -18.77 -11.81 6.71
N GLY A 116 -19.71 -11.58 5.80
CA GLY A 116 -19.43 -11.33 4.39
C GLY A 116 -18.56 -10.10 4.16
N SER A 117 -18.80 -9.02 4.90
CA SER A 117 -17.99 -7.79 4.83
C SER A 117 -16.55 -8.00 5.31
N VAL A 118 -16.36 -8.79 6.38
CA VAL A 118 -15.03 -9.13 6.93
C VAL A 118 -14.26 -10.07 5.99
N LEU A 119 -14.92 -11.06 5.40
CA LEU A 119 -14.30 -11.94 4.40
C LEU A 119 -13.87 -11.16 3.15
N HIS A 120 -14.71 -10.24 2.68
CA HIS A 120 -14.41 -9.43 1.51
C HIS A 120 -13.22 -8.49 1.76
N SER A 121 -13.17 -7.82 2.92
CA SER A 121 -12.05 -6.94 3.28
C SER A 121 -10.73 -7.71 3.44
N SER A 122 -10.76 -8.91 4.03
CA SER A 122 -9.60 -9.79 4.12
C SER A 122 -9.06 -10.20 2.74
N SER A 123 -9.95 -10.52 1.79
CA SER A 123 -9.58 -10.85 0.41
C SER A 123 -8.95 -9.68 -0.34
N ILE A 124 -9.51 -8.47 -0.19
CA ILE A 124 -8.94 -7.24 -0.76
C ILE A 124 -7.55 -6.96 -0.18
N ASN A 125 -7.37 -7.13 1.12
CA ASN A 125 -6.09 -6.90 1.79
C ASN A 125 -5.00 -7.88 1.30
N LYS A 126 -5.31 -9.18 1.22
CA LYS A 126 -4.38 -10.19 0.68
C LYS A 126 -3.98 -9.88 -0.76
N SER A 127 -4.94 -9.48 -1.59
CA SER A 127 -4.69 -9.12 -2.99
C SER A 127 -3.81 -7.88 -3.10
N THR A 128 -4.09 -6.85 -2.29
CA THR A 128 -3.30 -5.62 -2.22
C THR A 128 -1.87 -5.91 -1.75
N ASP A 129 -1.70 -6.76 -0.74
CA ASP A 129 -0.39 -7.14 -0.21
C ASP A 129 0.48 -7.86 -1.26
N TYR A 130 -0.11 -8.79 -2.01
CA TYR A 130 0.54 -9.45 -3.12
C TYR A 130 0.95 -8.46 -4.24
N ALA A 131 0.10 -7.48 -4.54
CA ALA A 131 0.42 -6.44 -5.52
C ALA A 131 1.59 -5.57 -5.08
N LEU A 132 1.61 -5.11 -3.82
CA LEU A 132 2.72 -4.34 -3.26
C LEU A 132 4.05 -5.11 -3.28
N LYS A 133 3.99 -6.42 -3.02
CA LYS A 133 5.14 -7.33 -3.13
C LYS A 133 5.66 -7.41 -4.57
N LEU A 134 4.78 -7.59 -5.56
CA LEU A 134 5.15 -7.59 -6.98
C LEU A 134 5.77 -6.26 -7.42
N ILE A 135 5.18 -5.14 -7.03
CA ILE A 135 5.69 -3.79 -7.31
C ILE A 135 7.09 -3.63 -6.72
N SER A 136 7.30 -4.04 -5.46
CA SER A 136 8.61 -3.99 -4.79
C SER A 136 9.68 -4.79 -5.54
N ASN A 137 9.33 -5.99 -6.02
CA ASN A 137 10.26 -6.81 -6.81
C ASN A 137 10.56 -6.18 -8.19
N ARG A 138 9.56 -5.59 -8.83
CA ARG A 138 9.71 -4.92 -10.13
C ARG A 138 10.57 -3.66 -10.04
N LEU A 139 10.45 -2.89 -8.96
CA LEU A 139 11.31 -1.74 -8.65
C LEU A 139 12.80 -2.10 -8.67
N ILE A 140 13.16 -3.25 -8.09
CA ILE A 140 14.57 -3.70 -7.99
C ILE A 140 15.06 -4.34 -9.27
N THR A 141 14.18 -4.89 -10.10
CA THR A 141 14.56 -5.60 -11.33
C THR A 141 14.51 -4.70 -12.56
N ASP A 142 14.11 -3.43 -12.42
CA ASP A 142 13.92 -2.48 -13.52
C ASP A 142 12.94 -3.00 -14.60
N ILE A 143 11.95 -3.78 -14.16
CA ILE A 143 10.91 -4.38 -15.01
C ILE A 143 9.64 -3.53 -14.92
N LYS A 144 9.04 -3.20 -16.08
CA LYS A 144 7.77 -2.47 -16.12
C LYS A 144 6.70 -3.13 -15.26
N ILE A 145 5.88 -2.32 -14.60
CA ILE A 145 4.72 -2.78 -13.84
C ILE A 145 3.50 -2.71 -14.76
N GLU A 146 2.67 -3.74 -14.80
CA GLU A 146 1.44 -3.74 -15.61
C GLU A 146 0.34 -2.96 -14.88
N ASP A 147 0.02 -1.77 -15.37
CA ASP A 147 -0.97 -0.86 -14.79
C ASP A 147 -2.42 -1.31 -15.01
N THR A 148 -2.71 -2.03 -16.10
CA THR A 148 -4.07 -2.48 -16.46
C THR A 148 -4.67 -3.50 -15.48
N ILE A 149 -3.86 -4.10 -14.62
CA ILE A 149 -4.30 -5.19 -13.72
C ILE A 149 -4.98 -4.63 -12.46
N TYR A 150 -4.57 -3.47 -11.98
CA TYR A 150 -4.94 -2.96 -10.65
C TYR A 150 -6.34 -2.33 -10.52
N PRO A 151 -6.98 -1.80 -11.58
CA PRO A 151 -8.39 -1.35 -11.51
C PRO A 151 -9.42 -2.48 -11.28
N ASP A 152 -8.97 -3.74 -11.19
CA ASP A 152 -9.82 -4.90 -10.94
C ASP A 152 -10.53 -4.83 -9.57
N LYS A 153 -11.78 -5.31 -9.52
CA LYS A 153 -12.63 -5.31 -8.31
C LYS A 153 -11.96 -6.00 -7.11
N LYS A 154 -11.02 -6.92 -7.34
CA LYS A 154 -10.30 -7.66 -6.29
C LYS A 154 -9.41 -6.79 -5.40
N TYR A 155 -9.04 -5.58 -5.83
CA TYR A 155 -8.22 -4.64 -5.06
C TYR A 155 -9.04 -3.54 -4.36
N GLY A 156 -10.36 -3.51 -4.58
CA GLY A 156 -11.24 -2.50 -4.01
C GLY A 156 -10.76 -1.08 -4.30
N LYS A 157 -10.88 -0.20 -3.29
CA LYS A 157 -10.46 1.21 -3.40
C LYS A 157 -8.94 1.42 -3.52
N ASN A 158 -8.12 0.39 -3.24
CA ASN A 158 -6.67 0.48 -3.37
C ASN A 158 -6.20 0.29 -4.83
N GLY A 159 -7.06 -0.22 -5.70
CA GLY A 159 -6.72 -0.50 -7.10
C GLY A 159 -6.22 0.73 -7.86
N GLU A 160 -6.87 1.88 -7.66
CA GLU A 160 -6.47 3.15 -8.29
C GLU A 160 -5.10 3.64 -7.81
N ILE A 161 -4.81 3.48 -6.52
CA ILE A 161 -3.51 3.85 -5.94
C ILE A 161 -2.40 2.97 -6.53
N LEU A 162 -2.63 1.64 -6.60
CA LEU A 162 -1.69 0.70 -7.19
C LEU A 162 -1.46 0.96 -8.68
N ALA A 163 -2.51 1.29 -9.43
CA ALA A 163 -2.41 1.69 -10.83
C ALA A 163 -1.56 2.96 -10.99
N GLY A 164 -1.77 3.97 -10.13
CA GLY A 164 -0.98 5.19 -10.15
C GLY A 164 0.50 4.97 -9.83
N ILE A 165 0.82 4.08 -8.88
CA ILE A 165 2.22 3.67 -8.61
C ILE A 165 2.83 3.05 -9.87
N SER A 166 2.09 2.16 -10.54
CA SER A 166 2.54 1.51 -11.78
C SER A 166 2.84 2.52 -12.89
N ILE A 167 1.92 3.45 -13.15
CA ILE A 167 2.05 4.47 -14.19
C ILE A 167 3.28 5.35 -13.92
N LYS A 168 3.37 5.94 -12.72
CA LYS A 168 4.48 6.83 -12.35
C LYS A 168 5.83 6.10 -12.35
N TYR A 169 5.86 4.85 -11.92
CA TYR A 169 7.09 4.05 -12.02
C TYR A 169 7.49 3.78 -13.47
N ASN A 170 6.54 3.45 -14.34
CA ASN A 170 6.81 3.22 -15.75
C ASN A 170 7.31 4.47 -16.46
N ASP A 171 6.77 5.65 -16.11
CA ASP A 171 7.26 6.94 -16.61
C ASP A 171 8.72 7.15 -16.19
N TYR A 172 9.02 6.96 -14.90
CA TYR A 172 10.38 6.99 -14.37
C TYR A 172 11.32 6.01 -15.09
N LEU A 173 10.88 4.76 -15.28
CA LEU A 173 11.69 3.72 -15.93
C LEU A 173 11.99 4.06 -17.40
N ASN A 174 11.01 4.62 -18.11
CA ASN A 174 11.20 5.05 -19.50
C ASN A 174 12.19 6.22 -19.59
N GLU A 175 12.08 7.21 -18.69
CA GLU A 175 13.00 8.34 -18.65
C GLU A 175 14.41 7.89 -18.25
N ARG A 176 14.55 7.00 -17.25
CA ARG A 176 15.83 6.40 -16.86
C ARG A 176 16.51 5.67 -18.01
N LYS A 177 15.77 4.92 -18.83
CA LYS A 177 16.30 4.26 -20.04
C LYS A 177 16.78 5.26 -21.08
N SER A 178 16.00 6.32 -21.33
CA SER A 178 16.38 7.41 -22.23
C SER A 178 17.65 8.12 -21.76
N TRP A 179 17.74 8.40 -20.46
CA TRP A 179 18.89 9.03 -19.84
C TRP A 179 20.13 8.14 -19.87
N ASN A 180 20.03 6.84 -19.58
CA ASN A 180 21.15 5.90 -19.68
C ASN A 180 21.74 5.88 -21.10
N LYS A 181 20.89 5.89 -22.13
CA LYS A 181 21.36 5.97 -23.51
C LYS A 181 22.11 7.29 -23.78
N ALA A 182 21.61 8.40 -23.24
CA ALA A 182 22.26 9.69 -23.36
C ALA A 182 23.59 9.76 -22.57
N LEU A 183 23.68 9.05 -21.45
CA LEU A 183 24.88 8.94 -20.63
C LEU A 183 26.00 8.21 -21.39
N ASP A 184 25.67 7.18 -22.17
CA ASP A 184 26.67 6.51 -23.02
C ASP A 184 27.24 7.47 -24.09
N ASP A 185 26.39 8.30 -24.68
CA ASP A 185 26.83 9.31 -25.65
C ASP A 185 27.66 10.42 -24.98
N PHE A 186 27.28 10.83 -23.75
CA PHE A 186 28.07 11.75 -22.92
C PHE A 186 29.46 11.18 -22.58
N ASN A 187 29.54 9.91 -22.18
CA ASN A 187 30.81 9.27 -21.85
C ASN A 187 31.74 9.23 -23.08
N LYS A 188 31.22 8.89 -24.26
CA LYS A 188 31.99 8.94 -25.51
C LYS A 188 32.45 10.34 -25.85
N LEU A 189 31.61 11.35 -25.62
CA LEU A 189 31.99 12.75 -25.80
C LEU A 189 33.19 13.09 -24.90
N CYS A 190 33.11 12.78 -23.61
CA CYS A 190 34.20 12.99 -22.66
C CYS A 190 35.50 12.26 -23.06
N GLU A 191 35.40 11.01 -23.52
CA GLU A 191 36.58 10.24 -23.99
C GLU A 191 37.20 10.81 -25.27
N SER A 192 36.37 11.35 -26.17
CA SER A 192 36.83 11.95 -27.43
C SER A 192 37.34 13.38 -27.29
N PHE A 193 36.95 14.06 -26.21
CA PHE A 193 37.31 15.45 -25.94
C PHE A 193 38.71 15.54 -25.33
N ASN A 194 39.66 16.05 -26.09
CA ASN A 194 41.09 16.05 -25.75
C ASN A 194 41.75 17.41 -26.01
N GLN A 195 43.05 17.54 -25.73
CA GLN A 195 43.79 18.81 -25.85
C GLN A 195 43.70 19.46 -27.23
N LYS A 196 43.59 18.68 -28.32
CA LYS A 196 43.40 19.22 -29.68
C LYS A 196 41.99 19.81 -29.88
N SER A 197 41.02 19.30 -29.14
CA SER A 197 39.63 19.75 -29.17
C SER A 197 39.48 21.14 -28.53
N TYR A 198 40.37 21.50 -27.60
CA TYR A 198 40.32 22.78 -26.87
C TYR A 198 40.61 23.98 -27.77
N SER A 199 41.46 23.81 -28.78
CA SER A 199 41.81 24.86 -29.75
C SER A 199 40.86 24.95 -30.95
N ASP A 200 39.92 24.01 -31.10
CA ASP A 200 38.99 23.96 -32.22
C ASP A 200 37.61 24.51 -31.82
N LYS A 201 37.29 25.70 -32.33
CA LYS A 201 36.02 26.39 -32.07
C LYS A 201 34.78 25.57 -32.46
N LYS A 202 34.85 24.79 -33.54
CA LYS A 202 33.70 23.96 -33.97
C LYS A 202 33.49 22.81 -33.01
N LEU A 203 34.57 22.20 -32.53
CA LEU A 203 34.50 21.12 -31.54
C LEU A 203 34.05 21.63 -30.17
N LEU A 204 34.53 22.78 -29.71
CA LEU A 204 34.05 23.43 -28.47
C LEU A 204 32.56 23.75 -28.54
N SER A 205 32.11 24.41 -29.60
CA SER A 205 30.70 24.79 -29.77
C SER A 205 29.78 23.56 -29.82
N LYS A 206 30.22 22.49 -30.49
CA LYS A 206 29.51 21.21 -30.52
C LYS A 206 29.46 20.58 -29.12
N ALA A 207 30.60 20.48 -28.43
CA ALA A 207 30.67 19.92 -27.08
C ALA A 207 29.77 20.68 -26.11
N LYS A 208 29.75 22.01 -26.16
CA LYS A 208 28.85 22.85 -25.36
C LYS A 208 27.38 22.51 -25.58
N LYS A 209 26.97 22.36 -26.85
CA LYS A 209 25.60 22.00 -27.22
C LYS A 209 25.24 20.60 -26.71
N ASP A 210 26.14 19.64 -26.88
CA ASP A 210 25.93 18.25 -26.49
C ASP A 210 25.85 18.13 -24.95
N PHE A 211 26.74 18.79 -24.20
CA PHE A 211 26.68 18.87 -22.74
C PHE A 211 25.42 19.57 -22.23
N THR A 212 25.02 20.68 -22.87
CA THR A 212 23.78 21.39 -22.51
C THR A 212 22.55 20.51 -22.74
N SER A 213 22.51 19.78 -23.87
CA SER A 213 21.44 18.84 -24.17
C SER A 213 21.41 17.67 -23.19
N PHE A 214 22.57 17.19 -22.73
CA PHE A 214 22.66 16.13 -21.74
C PHE A 214 22.19 16.64 -20.36
N LYS A 215 22.59 17.85 -19.95
CA LYS A 215 22.12 18.49 -18.72
C LYS A 215 20.58 18.56 -18.67
N ALA A 216 19.95 19.04 -19.74
CA ALA A 216 18.49 19.11 -19.80
C ALA A 216 17.79 17.73 -19.64
N LYS A 217 18.42 16.65 -20.12
CA LYS A 217 17.90 15.28 -19.91
C LYS A 217 18.08 14.83 -18.46
N THR A 218 19.20 15.18 -17.84
CA THR A 218 19.46 14.91 -16.43
C THR A 218 18.46 15.67 -15.54
N ASP A 219 18.23 16.95 -15.78
CA ASP A 219 17.22 17.76 -15.08
C ASP A 219 15.81 17.16 -15.21
N LYS A 220 15.46 16.68 -16.41
CA LYS A 220 14.19 16.00 -16.64
C LYS A 220 14.08 14.70 -15.83
N LEU A 221 15.15 13.90 -15.77
CA LEU A 221 15.19 12.69 -14.95
C LEU A 221 15.02 13.00 -13.46
N ILE A 222 15.66 14.08 -12.95
CA ILE A 222 15.49 14.55 -11.56
C ILE A 222 14.00 14.79 -11.27
N ASN A 223 13.33 15.56 -12.11
CA ASN A 223 11.92 15.91 -11.91
C ASN A 223 11.02 14.66 -11.90
N VAL A 224 11.18 13.75 -12.87
CA VAL A 224 10.37 12.52 -12.93
C VAL A 224 10.66 11.60 -11.74
N HIS A 225 11.92 11.52 -11.32
CA HIS A 225 12.34 10.77 -10.13
C HIS A 225 11.68 11.32 -8.86
N GLU A 226 11.72 12.63 -8.64
CA GLU A 226 11.10 13.29 -7.49
C GLU A 226 9.57 13.15 -7.49
N GLU A 227 8.93 13.31 -8.64
CA GLU A 227 7.49 13.08 -8.80
C GLU A 227 7.10 11.66 -8.41
N PHE A 228 7.84 10.65 -8.90
CA PHE A 228 7.57 9.26 -8.59
C PHE A 228 7.65 8.99 -7.08
N PHE A 229 8.73 9.42 -6.42
CA PHE A 229 8.91 9.18 -4.99
C PHE A 229 7.95 9.97 -4.11
N THR A 230 7.57 11.19 -4.52
CA THR A 230 6.53 11.99 -3.85
C THR A 230 5.16 11.32 -3.96
N TYR A 231 4.84 10.80 -5.15
CA TYR A 231 3.62 10.04 -5.36
C TYR A 231 3.59 8.77 -4.50
N LEU A 232 4.71 8.03 -4.45
CA LEU A 232 4.81 6.82 -3.65
C LEU A 232 4.65 7.09 -2.15
N ASP A 233 5.26 8.16 -1.62
CA ASP A 233 5.09 8.55 -0.22
C ASP A 233 3.61 8.89 0.07
N THR A 234 2.97 9.65 -0.81
CA THR A 234 1.55 10.01 -0.72
C THR A 234 0.65 8.77 -0.78
N ALA A 235 0.88 7.89 -1.76
CA ALA A 235 0.18 6.63 -1.92
C ALA A 235 0.32 5.76 -0.66
N SER A 236 1.54 5.66 -0.11
CA SER A 236 1.80 4.88 1.11
C SER A 236 1.03 5.40 2.33
N LYS A 237 0.73 6.70 2.40
CA LYS A 237 -0.09 7.31 3.44
C LYS A 237 -1.59 7.09 3.20
N GLN A 238 -2.02 7.02 1.95
CA GLN A 238 -3.42 6.82 1.54
C GLN A 238 -3.88 5.37 1.63
N ILE A 239 -2.96 4.41 1.59
CA ILE A 239 -3.25 2.99 1.88
C ILE A 239 -3.47 2.82 3.40
N ILE A 240 -4.53 3.45 3.92
CA ILE A 240 -4.91 3.50 5.34
C ILE A 240 -5.40 2.12 5.82
N PHE A 241 -6.01 1.34 4.93
CA PHE A 241 -6.57 0.02 5.25
C PHE A 241 -5.48 -1.03 5.55
N LEU A 242 -4.23 -0.80 5.13
CA LEU A 242 -3.07 -1.65 5.42
C LEU A 242 -2.21 -1.10 6.58
N ARG A 243 -2.61 -0.05 7.31
CA ARG A 243 -1.88 0.36 8.52
C ARG A 243 -2.12 -0.58 9.71
N ASN A 244 -3.28 -1.23 9.74
CA ASN A 244 -3.73 -2.06 10.88
C ASN A 244 -3.41 -3.56 10.70
N TYR A 245 -2.94 -3.94 9.52
CA TYR A 245 -2.12 -5.12 9.32
C TYR A 245 -0.73 -4.58 9.05
N GLU A 246 0.27 -4.80 9.90
CA GLU A 246 1.66 -4.54 9.50
C GLU A 246 2.00 -5.45 8.31
N SER A 247 1.58 -5.05 7.10
CA SER A 247 1.99 -5.70 5.89
C SER A 247 3.45 -5.36 5.73
N GLY A 248 4.32 -6.30 6.10
CA GLY A 248 5.76 -6.14 5.91
C GLY A 248 6.08 -5.71 4.47
N ASN A 249 5.20 -5.95 3.49
CA ASN A 249 5.39 -5.52 2.11
C ASN A 249 5.18 -4.02 1.85
N LEU A 250 4.31 -3.30 2.59
CA LEU A 250 4.25 -1.83 2.48
C LEU A 250 5.54 -1.19 3.02
N GLU A 251 6.04 -1.71 4.14
CA GLU A 251 7.31 -1.25 4.71
C GLU A 251 8.51 -1.65 3.83
N LYS A 252 8.49 -2.83 3.22
CA LYS A 252 9.48 -3.23 2.20
C LYS A 252 9.42 -2.32 0.98
N LEU A 253 8.23 -1.95 0.50
CA LEU A 253 8.08 -1.02 -0.62
C LEU A 253 8.71 0.33 -0.26
N LYS A 254 8.46 0.85 0.95
CA LYS A 254 9.08 2.09 1.44
C LYS A 254 10.60 1.99 1.52
N LYS A 255 11.13 0.93 2.14
CA LYS A 255 12.59 0.71 2.25
C LYS A 255 13.27 0.54 0.89
N CYS A 256 12.63 -0.22 -0.01
CA CYS A 256 13.09 -0.40 -1.38
C CYS A 256 13.10 0.93 -2.12
N ALA A 257 12.01 1.68 -2.04
CA ALA A 257 11.87 2.98 -2.65
C ALA A 257 12.90 3.98 -2.13
N GLN A 258 13.09 4.05 -0.80
CA GLN A 258 14.08 4.92 -0.20
C GLN A 258 15.50 4.57 -0.66
N SER A 259 15.84 3.27 -0.71
CA SER A 259 17.15 2.82 -1.19
C SER A 259 17.38 3.16 -2.66
N GLU A 260 16.36 3.00 -3.51
CA GLU A 260 16.42 3.41 -4.93
C GLU A 260 16.48 4.93 -5.10
N ARG A 261 15.78 5.69 -4.27
CA ARG A 261 15.79 7.16 -4.26
C ARG A 261 17.18 7.70 -3.92
N GLU A 262 17.76 7.23 -2.81
CA GLU A 262 19.09 7.67 -2.36
C GLU A 262 20.17 7.35 -3.41
N TYR A 263 20.09 6.16 -4.04
CA TYR A 263 21.01 5.77 -5.11
C TYR A 263 20.89 6.65 -6.34
N THR A 264 19.67 6.73 -6.88
CA THR A 264 19.43 7.40 -8.14
C THR A 264 19.74 8.89 -8.01
N GLN A 265 19.38 9.51 -6.88
CA GLN A 265 19.73 10.88 -6.58
C GLN A 265 21.24 11.10 -6.58
N THR A 266 22.00 10.28 -5.85
CA THR A 266 23.46 10.45 -5.76
C THR A 266 24.15 10.26 -7.13
N GLN A 267 23.69 9.32 -7.97
CA GLN A 267 24.22 9.19 -9.34
C GLN A 267 23.93 10.43 -10.18
N ILE A 268 22.68 10.88 -10.13
CA ILE A 268 22.23 12.01 -10.90
C ILE A 268 23.00 13.26 -10.47
N ASP A 269 23.17 13.48 -9.16
CA ASP A 269 23.92 14.63 -8.63
C ASP A 269 25.37 14.60 -9.07
N ASN A 270 26.06 13.45 -8.94
CA ASN A 270 27.45 13.30 -9.38
C ASN A 270 27.59 13.52 -10.88
N ILE A 271 26.70 12.95 -11.69
CA ILE A 271 26.73 13.10 -13.15
C ILE A 271 26.36 14.53 -13.56
N ASN A 272 25.46 15.18 -12.84
CA ASN A 272 25.12 16.58 -13.04
C ASN A 272 26.32 17.47 -12.74
N GLN A 273 27.04 17.23 -11.63
CA GLN A 273 28.28 17.96 -11.30
C GLN A 273 29.38 17.74 -12.33
N VAL A 274 29.60 16.50 -12.79
CA VAL A 274 30.56 16.21 -13.87
C VAL A 274 30.15 16.94 -15.15
N CYS A 275 28.85 17.00 -15.47
CA CYS A 275 28.34 17.75 -16.61
C CYS A 275 28.54 19.27 -16.45
N GLU A 276 28.29 19.83 -15.27
CA GLU A 276 28.48 21.25 -14.96
C GLU A 276 29.96 21.66 -15.03
N LEU A 277 30.85 20.82 -14.52
CA LEU A 277 32.28 21.02 -14.63
C LEU A 277 32.77 20.88 -16.07
N SER A 278 32.22 19.93 -16.83
CA SER A 278 32.53 19.77 -18.25
C SER A 278 32.07 20.99 -19.08
N LEU A 279 30.89 21.56 -18.77
CA LEU A 279 30.43 22.82 -19.36
C LEU A 279 31.35 23.98 -18.98
N SER A 280 31.68 24.11 -17.70
CA SER A 280 32.59 25.15 -17.20
C SER A 280 33.97 25.06 -17.86
N PHE A 281 34.43 23.82 -18.13
CA PHE A 281 35.68 23.56 -18.84
C PHE A 281 35.61 24.04 -20.30
N VAL A 282 34.53 23.73 -21.03
CA VAL A 282 34.31 24.23 -22.39
C VAL A 282 34.22 25.76 -22.41
N GLU A 283 33.49 26.36 -21.48
CA GLU A 283 33.33 27.81 -21.36
C GLU A 283 34.64 28.52 -21.04
N LEU A 284 35.52 27.91 -20.24
CA LEU A 284 36.86 28.41 -19.98
C LEU A 284 37.66 28.52 -21.29
N PHE A 285 37.67 27.48 -22.11
CA PHE A 285 38.41 27.49 -23.38
C PHE A 285 37.79 28.41 -24.45
N GLU A 286 36.45 28.56 -24.46
CA GLU A 286 35.79 29.58 -25.28
C GLU A 286 36.18 31.01 -24.86
N ARG A 287 36.24 31.28 -23.56
CA ARG A 287 36.64 32.59 -23.02
C ARG A 287 38.09 32.91 -23.34
N LEU A 288 38.96 31.91 -23.30
CA LEU A 288 40.41 32.06 -23.50
C LEU A 288 40.83 31.94 -24.95
N ASP A 289 39.92 32.05 -25.91
CA ASP A 289 40.24 32.00 -27.33
C ASP A 289 41.39 32.97 -27.69
N GLY A 290 42.50 32.43 -28.21
CA GLY A 290 43.72 33.19 -28.51
C GLY A 290 44.66 33.45 -27.33
N HIS A 291 44.28 33.06 -26.11
CA HIS A 291 45.00 33.27 -24.84
C HIS A 291 45.44 31.95 -24.17
N PHE A 292 45.71 30.91 -24.97
CA PHE A 292 46.44 29.71 -24.58
C PHE A 292 47.09 29.07 -25.81
N ILE A 293 48.09 28.22 -25.59
CA ILE A 293 48.74 27.41 -26.64
C ILE A 293 48.67 25.93 -26.26
N VAL A 294 48.31 25.09 -27.22
CA VAL A 294 48.42 23.63 -27.08
C VAL A 294 49.75 23.17 -27.68
N LYS A 295 50.64 22.60 -26.86
CA LYS A 295 51.95 22.07 -27.30
C LYS A 295 52.08 20.59 -26.88
N GLY A 296 51.90 19.69 -27.84
CA GLY A 296 51.83 18.24 -27.56
C GLY A 296 50.62 17.92 -26.70
N ASN A 297 50.83 17.33 -25.52
CA ASN A 297 49.77 17.02 -24.55
C ASN A 297 49.57 18.12 -23.50
N ASN A 298 50.31 19.23 -23.61
CA ASN A 298 50.29 20.32 -22.63
C ASN A 298 49.47 21.50 -23.15
N VAL A 299 48.68 22.08 -22.26
CA VAL A 299 48.01 23.36 -22.45
C VAL A 299 48.81 24.41 -21.68
N LEU A 300 49.30 25.43 -22.37
CA LEU A 300 50.06 26.53 -21.81
C LEU A 300 49.17 27.77 -21.80
N PHE A 301 48.90 28.30 -20.61
CA PHE A 301 48.13 29.52 -20.43
C PHE A 301 49.07 30.72 -20.31
N TYR A 302 48.62 31.89 -20.77
CA TYR A 302 49.39 33.13 -20.64
C TYR A 302 49.28 33.74 -19.24
N ASP A 303 48.15 33.53 -18.56
CA ASP A 303 47.87 34.05 -17.23
C ASP A 303 47.82 32.95 -16.16
N GLN A 304 48.48 33.20 -15.02
CA GLN A 304 48.51 32.29 -13.87
C GLN A 304 47.10 31.98 -13.33
N LYS A 305 46.19 32.96 -13.37
CA LYS A 305 44.81 32.81 -12.92
C LYS A 305 44.04 31.74 -13.73
N ASP A 306 44.34 31.62 -15.02
CA ASP A 306 43.70 30.63 -15.88
C ASP A 306 44.27 29.22 -15.63
N VAL A 307 45.57 29.12 -15.32
CA VAL A 307 46.20 27.89 -14.84
C VAL A 307 45.51 27.38 -13.57
N GLU A 308 45.29 28.28 -12.60
CA GLU A 308 44.61 27.95 -11.34
C GLU A 308 43.16 27.51 -11.57
N THR A 309 42.43 28.20 -12.45
CA THR A 309 41.05 27.85 -12.80
C THR A 309 40.97 26.48 -13.49
N PHE A 310 41.85 26.23 -14.47
CA PHE A 310 41.94 24.96 -15.16
C PHE A 310 42.27 23.80 -14.20
N ASN A 311 43.31 23.97 -13.36
CA ASN A 311 43.72 22.95 -12.41
C ASN A 311 42.64 22.65 -11.37
N LYS A 312 41.90 23.68 -10.92
CA LYS A 312 40.77 23.49 -10.01
C LYS A 312 39.69 22.59 -10.64
N ILE A 313 39.24 22.92 -11.86
CA ILE A 313 38.22 22.13 -12.57
C ILE A 313 38.71 20.71 -12.82
N ALA A 314 39.96 20.54 -13.27
CA ALA A 314 40.55 19.23 -13.54
C ALA A 314 40.65 18.34 -12.29
N ASN A 315 41.06 18.91 -11.14
CA ASN A 315 41.14 18.19 -9.87
C ASN A 315 39.76 17.80 -9.33
N GLU A 316 38.75 18.68 -9.48
CA GLU A 316 37.37 18.38 -9.09
C GLU A 316 36.79 17.24 -9.94
N LEU A 317 37.04 17.24 -11.26
CA LEU A 317 36.67 16.14 -12.15
C LEU A 317 37.35 14.81 -11.79
N ASP A 318 38.64 14.81 -11.49
CA ASP A 318 39.37 13.60 -11.09
C ASP A 318 38.84 13.02 -9.76
N THR A 319 38.55 13.89 -8.79
CA THR A 319 37.93 13.51 -7.51
C THR A 319 36.56 12.85 -7.72
N LEU A 320 35.66 13.52 -8.45
CA LEU A 320 34.31 13.01 -8.71
C LEU A 320 34.32 11.66 -9.46
N THR A 321 35.27 11.49 -10.39
CA THR A 321 35.41 10.25 -11.16
C THR A 321 35.88 9.07 -10.28
N LYS A 322 36.77 9.32 -9.31
CA LYS A 322 37.23 8.33 -8.34
C LYS A 322 36.11 7.93 -7.38
N ASP A 323 35.37 8.90 -6.86
CA ASP A 323 34.26 8.66 -5.93
C ASP A 323 33.14 7.85 -6.58
N GLN A 324 32.83 8.14 -7.85
CA GLN A 324 31.83 7.39 -8.63
C GLN A 324 32.17 5.89 -8.75
N LYS A 325 33.45 5.54 -8.93
CA LYS A 325 33.90 4.12 -9.02
C LYS A 325 33.74 3.39 -7.70
N THR A 326 34.16 4.00 -6.60
CA THR A 326 34.05 3.44 -5.24
C THR A 326 32.59 3.18 -4.88
N TRP A 327 31.75 4.18 -5.11
CA TRP A 327 30.34 4.13 -4.75
C TRP A 327 29.54 3.11 -5.59
N LYS A 328 29.84 2.98 -6.90
CA LYS A 328 29.21 1.95 -7.77
C LYS A 328 29.44 0.53 -7.24
N SER A 329 30.63 0.26 -6.70
CA SER A 329 30.99 -1.03 -6.09
C SER A 329 30.18 -1.30 -4.81
N GLU A 330 30.08 -0.32 -3.91
CA GLU A 330 29.33 -0.45 -2.66
C GLU A 330 27.82 -0.64 -2.88
N TYR A 331 27.22 0.09 -3.81
CA TYR A 331 25.80 -0.09 -4.13
C TYR A 331 25.50 -1.46 -4.73
N THR A 332 26.35 -1.97 -5.62
CA THR A 332 26.15 -3.32 -6.19
C THR A 332 26.06 -4.38 -5.09
N LYS A 333 26.85 -4.22 -4.01
CA LYS A 333 26.75 -5.07 -2.81
C LYS A 333 25.44 -4.84 -2.05
N LYS A 334 25.03 -3.58 -1.82
CA LYS A 334 23.77 -3.25 -1.14
C LYS A 334 22.53 -3.75 -1.90
N ARG A 335 22.44 -3.54 -3.22
CA ARG A 335 21.34 -4.02 -4.07
C ARG A 335 21.24 -5.55 -4.05
N LYS A 336 22.38 -6.24 -4.12
CA LYS A 336 22.43 -7.70 -3.97
C LYS A 336 21.93 -8.15 -2.60
N SER A 337 22.31 -7.44 -1.53
CA SER A 337 21.80 -7.70 -0.18
C SER A 337 20.29 -7.47 -0.07
N LEU A 338 19.77 -6.38 -0.62
CA LEU A 338 18.34 -6.06 -0.63
C LEU A 338 17.53 -7.09 -1.43
N TYR A 339 18.04 -7.49 -2.60
CA TYR A 339 17.46 -8.55 -3.41
C TYR A 339 17.41 -9.88 -2.66
N ASN A 340 18.51 -10.28 -2.02
CA ASN A 340 18.55 -11.49 -1.19
C ASN A 340 17.59 -11.41 0.00
N TYR A 341 17.51 -10.25 0.66
CA TYR A 341 16.56 -10.01 1.75
C TYR A 341 15.12 -10.21 1.29
N LEU A 342 14.74 -9.67 0.14
CA LEU A 342 13.38 -9.80 -0.40
C LEU A 342 13.07 -11.22 -0.89
N ASN A 343 14.05 -11.90 -1.49
CA ASN A 343 13.91 -13.29 -1.93
C ASN A 343 13.78 -14.27 -0.76
N ASN A 344 14.53 -14.07 0.33
CA ASN A 344 14.41 -14.91 1.53
C ASN A 344 13.06 -14.77 2.23
N ILE A 345 12.28 -13.74 1.89
CA ILE A 345 10.92 -13.54 2.40
C ILE A 345 9.86 -13.99 1.36
N THR A 346 10.25 -14.40 0.16
CA THR A 346 9.36 -15.05 -0.82
C THR A 346 9.25 -16.55 -0.67
N GLU A 347 10.23 -17.20 -0.04
CA GLU A 347 10.31 -18.67 0.10
C GLU A 347 9.73 -19.21 1.42
N ASN A 348 9.28 -18.32 2.32
CA ASN A 348 8.44 -18.64 3.49
C ASN A 348 7.03 -18.08 3.28
#